data_AF-A0A3D5S6C1-F1
#
_entry.id   AF-A0A3D5S6C1-F1
#
_cell.length_a   1.000
_cell.length_b   1.000
_cell.length_c   1.000
_cell.angle_alpha   90.00
_cell.angle_beta   90.00
_cell.angle_gamma   90.00
#
_symmetry.space_group_name_H-M   'P 1'
#
loop_
_entity.id
_entity.type
_entity.pdbx_description
1 polymer ?
#
loop_
_entity_poly.entity_id
_entity_poly.type
_entity_poly.pdbx_seq_one_letter_code
_entity_poly.pdbx_strand_id
1 'polypeptide(L)'
;MIWIAIVMTWQPMVHRVIDREFTSEQACWNYYEGGVGKSKFGTQVLDHQGNKPGKGFHFGPDHLEYPIRLYHGKDGGMLIWLTCDIKGRYEGL
;
A
#
# COMPACT_ATOMS: atom_id res chain seq x y z
N MET A 1 0.18 12.84 -14.68
CA MET A 1 0.17 12.72 -13.20
C MET A 1 0.85 11.41 -12.85
N ILE A 2 1.89 11.43 -12.01
CA ILE A 2 2.67 10.24 -11.67
C ILE A 2 2.09 9.62 -10.39
N TRP A 3 1.79 8.33 -10.45
CA TRP A 3 1.38 7.54 -9.29
C TRP A 3 2.57 6.82 -8.70
N ILE A 4 2.61 6.69 -7.39
CA ILE A 4 3.67 5.98 -6.67
C ILE A 4 3.06 4.97 -5.72
N ALA A 5 3.69 3.82 -5.64
CA ALA A 5 3.45 2.87 -4.57
C ALA A 5 4.38 3.17 -3.41
N ILE A 6 3.81 3.56 -2.28
CA ILE A 6 4.55 3.80 -1.04
C ILE A 6 4.39 2.57 -0.18
N VAL A 7 5.53 1.99 0.20
CA VAL A 7 5.60 0.90 1.16
C VAL A 7 6.10 1.46 2.47
N MET A 8 5.38 1.17 3.55
CA MET A 8 5.76 1.53 4.91
C MET A 8 5.91 0.31 5.81
N THR A 9 6.93 0.35 6.65
CA THR A 9 7.24 -0.63 7.69
C THR A 9 7.47 0.10 9.02
N TRP A 10 7.21 -0.56 10.15
CA TRP A 10 7.15 0.10 11.46
C TRP A 10 8.26 -0.27 12.45
N GLN A 11 9.02 -1.34 12.24
CA GLN A 11 10.04 -1.81 13.20
C GLN A 11 11.39 -2.03 12.52
N PRO A 12 12.50 -1.54 13.11
CA PRO A 12 12.62 -0.86 14.41
C PRO A 12 12.18 0.62 14.42
N MET A 13 11.90 1.21 13.25
CA MET A 13 11.42 2.58 13.09
C MET A 13 10.52 2.69 11.85
N VAL A 14 9.73 3.76 11.77
CA VAL A 14 8.89 4.03 10.60
C VAL A 14 9.78 4.28 9.38
N HIS A 15 9.71 3.40 8.39
CA HIS A 15 10.44 3.54 7.14
C HIS A 15 9.46 3.50 5.98
N ARG A 16 9.42 4.59 5.21
CA ARG A 16 8.57 4.79 4.03
C ARG A 16 9.45 4.86 2.79
N VAL A 17 9.14 4.07 1.77
CA VAL A 17 9.88 4.07 0.50
C VAL A 17 8.92 4.05 -0.67
N ILE A 18 9.34 4.66 -1.76
CA ILE A 18 8.69 4.49 -3.06
C ILE A 18 9.16 3.15 -3.63
N ASP A 19 8.28 2.15 -3.67
CA ASP A 19 8.58 0.85 -4.30
C ASP A 19 8.62 0.97 -5.82
N ARG A 20 7.70 1.76 -6.40
CA ARG A 20 7.57 1.91 -7.85
C ARG A 20 6.71 3.11 -8.26
N GLU A 21 6.98 3.65 -9.44
CA GLU A 21 6.14 4.64 -10.12
C GLU A 21 5.26 4.02 -11.21
N PHE A 22 4.09 4.62 -11.45
CA PHE A 22 3.07 4.18 -12.38
C PHE A 22 2.45 5.36 -13.14
N THR A 23 1.88 5.04 -14.30
CA THR A 23 1.20 6.00 -15.17
C THR A 23 -0.24 6.30 -14.75
N SER A 24 -0.84 5.45 -13.90
CA SER A 24 -2.19 5.62 -13.37
C SER A 24 -2.39 4.86 -12.05
N GLU A 25 -3.43 5.25 -11.31
CA GLU A 25 -3.89 4.56 -10.10
C GLU A 25 -4.19 3.08 -10.38
N GLN A 26 -4.98 2.82 -11.43
CA GLN A 26 -5.40 1.47 -11.79
C GLN A 26 -4.19 0.59 -12.11
N ALA A 27 -3.18 1.13 -12.79
CA ALA A 27 -1.95 0.40 -13.07
C ALA A 27 -1.18 0.04 -11.77
N CYS A 28 -1.16 0.94 -10.80
CA CYS A 28 -0.54 0.69 -9.49
C CYS A 28 -1.26 -0.43 -8.74
N TRP A 29 -2.58 -0.32 -8.56
CA TRP A 29 -3.32 -1.36 -7.82
C TRP A 29 -3.34 -2.70 -8.54
N ASN A 30 -3.57 -2.72 -9.86
CA ASN A 30 -3.56 -3.96 -10.66
C ASN A 30 -2.22 -4.70 -10.55
N TYR A 31 -1.11 -3.96 -10.47
CA TYR A 31 0.21 -4.58 -10.31
C TYR A 31 0.32 -5.39 -9.02
N TYR A 32 -0.10 -4.83 -7.88
CA TYR A 32 -0.03 -5.54 -6.60
C TYR A 32 -1.15 -6.58 -6.42
N GLU A 33 -2.34 -6.29 -6.93
CA GLU A 33 -3.47 -7.23 -6.90
C GLU A 33 -3.26 -8.44 -7.82
N GLY A 34 -2.49 -8.28 -8.89
CA GLY A 34 -2.06 -9.33 -9.83
C GLY A 34 -1.07 -10.35 -9.25
N GLY A 35 -0.93 -10.42 -7.92
CA GLY A 35 -0.10 -11.39 -7.23
C GLY A 35 1.24 -10.83 -6.73
N VAL A 36 1.68 -9.66 -7.19
CA VAL A 36 2.94 -9.06 -6.73
C VAL A 36 2.86 -8.65 -5.26
N GLY A 37 1.74 -8.10 -4.81
CA GLY A 37 1.53 -7.75 -3.40
C GLY A 37 1.66 -8.98 -2.50
N LYS A 38 1.01 -10.08 -2.89
CA LYS A 38 1.14 -11.35 -2.17
C LYS A 38 2.57 -11.90 -2.19
N SER A 39 3.19 -11.87 -3.37
CA SER A 39 4.55 -12.37 -3.59
C SER A 39 5.64 -11.51 -2.94
N LYS A 40 5.43 -10.21 -2.71
CA LYS A 40 6.39 -9.35 -2.01
C LYS A 40 6.11 -9.29 -0.52
N PHE A 41 4.86 -9.07 -0.12
CA PHE A 41 4.50 -8.63 1.22
C PHE A 41 3.69 -9.67 2.02
N GLY A 42 3.36 -10.83 1.46
CA GLY A 42 2.58 -11.87 2.13
C GLY A 42 1.07 -11.71 1.96
N THR A 43 0.27 -12.32 2.82
CA THR A 43 -1.20 -12.30 2.65
C THR A 43 -1.76 -10.92 3.01
N GLN A 44 -2.65 -10.40 2.17
CA GLN A 44 -3.34 -9.14 2.45
C GLN A 44 -4.31 -9.31 3.61
N VAL A 45 -4.34 -8.36 4.54
CA VAL A 45 -5.34 -8.29 5.60
C VAL A 45 -6.69 -7.99 4.98
N LEU A 46 -7.69 -8.79 5.32
CA LEU A 46 -9.07 -8.63 4.87
C LEU A 46 -9.87 -7.85 5.90
N ASP A 47 -10.98 -7.26 5.48
CA ASP A 47 -11.94 -6.67 6.40
C ASP A 47 -12.70 -7.74 7.20
N HIS A 48 -13.56 -7.31 8.14
CA HIS A 48 -14.33 -8.24 8.97
C HIS A 48 -15.35 -9.09 8.19
N GLN A 49 -15.61 -8.76 6.91
CA GLN A 49 -16.49 -9.49 6.00
C GLN A 49 -15.70 -10.42 5.08
N GLY A 50 -14.36 -10.46 5.20
CA GLY A 50 -13.49 -11.26 4.35
C GLY A 50 -13.20 -10.64 2.98
N ASN A 51 -13.46 -9.35 2.78
CA ASN A 51 -13.17 -8.66 1.53
C ASN A 51 -11.82 -7.94 1.59
N LYS A 52 -11.19 -7.76 0.43
CA LYS A 52 -9.98 -6.92 0.32
C LYS A 52 -10.36 -5.45 0.51
N PRO A 53 -9.66 -4.69 1.37
CA PRO A 53 -9.88 -3.26 1.52
C PRO A 53 -9.73 -2.52 0.18
N GLY A 54 -10.80 -1.86 -0.26
CA GLY A 54 -10.83 -1.02 -1.46
C GLY A 54 -10.63 0.47 -1.14
N LYS A 55 -10.84 1.34 -2.15
CA LYS A 55 -10.70 2.80 -2.02
C LYS A 55 -11.58 3.41 -0.93
N GLY A 56 -12.76 2.83 -0.67
CA GLY A 56 -13.70 3.31 0.35
C GLY A 56 -13.37 2.86 1.79
N PHE A 57 -12.25 2.18 2.02
CA PHE A 57 -11.91 1.68 3.35
C PHE A 57 -11.32 2.80 4.22
N HIS A 58 -11.94 3.10 5.36
CA HIS A 58 -11.69 4.30 6.17
C HIS A 58 -10.34 4.36 6.93
N PHE A 59 -9.37 3.51 6.60
CA PHE A 59 -8.07 3.49 7.29
C PHE A 59 -7.02 4.29 6.49
N GLY A 60 -7.11 5.62 6.58
CA GLY A 60 -6.15 6.54 5.99
C GLY A 60 -6.12 7.86 6.76
N PRO A 61 -4.94 8.41 7.10
CA PRO A 61 -4.82 9.80 7.56
C PRO A 61 -5.46 10.77 6.56
N ASP A 62 -6.00 11.89 7.05
CA ASP A 62 -6.70 12.91 6.23
C ASP A 62 -5.86 13.48 5.06
N HIS A 63 -4.54 13.31 5.10
CA HIS A 63 -3.63 13.77 4.04
C HIS A 63 -3.41 12.75 2.91
N LEU A 64 -3.88 11.51 3.04
CA LEU A 64 -3.79 10.49 1.99
C LEU A 64 -5.00 10.54 1.07
N GLU A 65 -4.78 10.49 -0.24
CA GLU A 65 -5.90 10.35 -1.19
C GLU A 65 -6.43 8.91 -1.22
N TYR A 66 -5.60 7.93 -0.87
CA TYR A 66 -5.92 6.51 -0.91
C TYR A 66 -5.65 5.80 0.41
N PRO A 67 -6.52 4.84 0.78
CA PRO A 67 -6.38 4.11 2.01
C PRO A 67 -5.17 3.20 1.99
N ILE A 68 -4.63 2.95 3.17
CA ILE A 68 -3.53 2.03 3.35
C ILE A 68 -4.08 0.60 3.31
N ARG A 69 -3.47 -0.23 2.47
CA ARG A 69 -3.70 -1.68 2.48
C ARG A 69 -2.62 -2.36 3.30
N LEU A 70 -3.05 -3.21 4.22
CA LEU A 70 -2.17 -3.94 5.12
C LEU A 70 -1.90 -5.34 4.58
N TYR A 71 -0.68 -5.81 4.76
CA TYR A 71 -0.25 -7.18 4.50
C TYR A 71 0.42 -7.74 5.75
N HIS A 72 0.19 -9.03 6.02
CA HIS A 72 0.70 -9.74 7.20
C HIS A 72 2.22 -9.93 7.24
N GLY A 73 2.96 -9.48 6.22
CA GLY A 73 4.34 -9.88 6.03
C GLY A 73 4.42 -11.34 5.54
N LYS A 74 5.55 -11.71 4.93
CA LYS A 74 5.81 -13.12 4.64
C LYS A 74 6.18 -13.86 5.92
N ASP A 75 5.75 -15.11 6.03
CA ASP A 75 6.20 -16.05 7.06
C ASP A 75 6.02 -15.55 8.50
N GLY A 76 4.93 -14.81 8.77
CA GLY A 76 4.69 -14.21 10.08
C GLY A 76 5.55 -12.99 10.37
N GLY A 77 6.13 -12.38 9.33
CA GLY A 77 6.89 -11.15 9.39
C GLY A 77 6.05 -9.94 9.79
N MET A 78 6.68 -8.77 9.76
CA MET A 78 6.03 -7.53 10.16
C MET A 78 4.89 -7.11 9.21
N LEU A 79 3.92 -6.38 9.76
CA LEU A 79 2.87 -5.74 8.96
C LEU A 79 3.49 -4.77 7.95
N ILE A 80 3.16 -4.97 6.68
CA ILE A 80 3.57 -4.11 5.58
C ILE A 80 2.38 -3.26 5.15
N TRP A 81 2.61 -1.96 5.02
CA TRP A 81 1.59 -1.00 4.62
C TRP A 81 1.89 -0.58 3.19
N LEU A 82 0.91 -0.67 2.31
CA LEU A 82 1.02 -0.29 0.91
C LEU A 82 -0.08 0.71 0.57
N THR A 83 0.29 1.83 -0.03
CA THR A 83 -0.66 2.75 -0.66
C THR A 83 -0.20 3.13 -2.06
N CYS A 84 -1.15 3.33 -2.98
CA CYS A 84 -0.92 3.91 -4.29
C CYS A 84 -1.45 5.34 -4.26
N ASP A 85 -0.58 6.34 -4.46
CA ASP A 85 -0.96 7.75 -4.33
C ASP A 85 -0.19 8.64 -5.33
N ILE A 86 -0.53 9.92 -5.43
CA ILE A 86 0.05 10.87 -6.39
C ILE A 86 1.38 11.39 -5.86
N LYS A 87 2.45 11.25 -6.67
CA LYS A 87 3.82 11.66 -6.31
C LYS A 87 3.93 13.11 -5.82
N GLY A 88 3.21 14.02 -6.47
CA GLY A 88 3.22 15.45 -6.13
C GLY A 88 2.71 15.79 -4.73
N ARG A 89 2.07 14.86 -4.02
CA ARG A 89 1.65 15.04 -2.61
C ARG A 89 2.77 14.73 -1.60
N TYR A 90 3.89 14.19 -2.06
CA TYR A 90 4.98 13.69 -1.21
C TYR A 90 6.30 14.45 -1.43
N GLU A 91 6.22 15.77 -1.58
CA GLU A 91 7.41 16.64 -1.64
C GLU A 91 8.13 16.61 -0.28
N GLY A 92 9.10 15.69 -0.12
CA GLY A 92 9.89 15.53 1.12
C GLY A 92 9.97 14.10 1.66
N LEU A 93 9.45 13.11 0.93
CA LEU A 93 9.82 11.70 1.13
C LEU A 93 11.21 11.39 0.56
#